data_AF-A0A117MIN1-F1
#
_entry.id   AF-A0A117MIN1-F1
#
_cell.length_a   1.000
_cell.length_b   1.000
_cell.length_c   1.000
_cell.angle_alpha   90.00
_cell.angle_beta   90.00
_cell.angle_gamma   90.00
#
_symmetry.space_group_name_H-M   'P 1'
#
loop_
_entity.id
_entity.type
_entity.pdbx_description
1 polymer ?
#
loop_
_entity_poly.entity_id
_entity_poly.type
_entity_poly.pdbx_seq_one_letter_code
_entity_poly.pdbx_strand_id
1 'polypeptide(L)'
;MKVGILTSGGDAPGINATIRGVGKTAINNYGMQVIGIQNGFSGLLYKDIVELSDQSLSGILNVGGTKPLITMSMVPTLLLVLILP
;
A
#
# COMPACT_ATOMS: atom_id res chain seq x y z
N MET A 1 -9.87 -14.03 1.21
CA MET A 1 -8.42 -13.78 1.30
C MET A 1 -8.17 -12.29 1.21
N LYS A 2 -7.25 -11.79 2.02
CA LYS A 2 -6.91 -10.36 2.09
C LYS A 2 -5.41 -10.17 1.85
N VAL A 3 -5.04 -9.08 1.20
CA VAL A 3 -3.64 -8.70 0.97
C VAL A 3 -3.38 -7.39 1.69
N GLY A 4 -2.52 -7.42 2.70
CA GLY A 4 -1.99 -6.24 3.38
C GLY A 4 -0.75 -5.72 2.67
N ILE A 5 -0.69 -4.43 2.40
CA ILE A 5 0.46 -3.74 1.82
C ILE A 5 0.93 -2.71 2.84
N LEU A 6 2.18 -2.83 3.28
CA LEU A 6 2.81 -1.85 4.16
C LEU A 6 4.12 -1.38 3.54
N THR A 7 4.46 -0.13 3.81
CA THR A 7 5.74 0.45 3.41
C THR A 7 6.53 0.81 4.65
N SER A 8 7.76 0.29 4.79
CA SER A 8 8.68 0.71 5.83
C SER A 8 9.70 1.68 5.24
N GLY A 9 9.46 2.99 5.34
CA GLY A 9 10.40 4.01 4.87
C GLY A 9 9.77 5.24 4.21
N GLY A 10 10.63 6.08 3.65
CA GLY A 10 10.30 7.37 3.06
C GLY A 10 9.78 7.29 1.62
N ASP A 11 9.57 8.47 1.04
CA ASP A 11 9.04 8.60 -0.31
C ASP A 11 10.11 8.26 -1.35
N ALA A 12 10.00 7.09 -1.98
CA ALA A 12 10.81 6.74 -3.15
C ALA A 12 9.96 6.78 -4.44
N PRO A 13 10.50 7.33 -5.54
CA PRO A 13 9.83 7.30 -6.82
C PRO A 13 9.60 5.85 -7.26
N GLY A 14 8.34 5.49 -7.52
CA GLY A 14 7.97 4.15 -8.00
C GLY A 14 7.19 3.29 -7.01
N ILE A 15 7.22 3.58 -5.71
CA ILE A 15 6.44 2.82 -4.71
C ILE A 15 4.94 2.86 -5.00
N ASN A 16 4.43 4.04 -5.34
CA ASN A 16 3.06 4.25 -5.80
C ASN A 16 2.68 3.36 -7.00
N ALA A 17 3.60 3.20 -7.95
CA ALA A 17 3.38 2.37 -9.12
C ALA A 17 3.33 0.88 -8.75
N THR A 18 4.20 0.44 -7.82
CA THR A 18 4.20 -0.94 -7.33
C THR A 18 2.93 -1.26 -6.53
N ILE A 19 2.52 -0.39 -5.60
CA ILE A 19 1.26 -0.55 -4.85
C ILE A 19 0.08 -0.65 -5.81
N ARG A 20 0.03 0.20 -6.84
CA ARG A 20 -1.00 0.14 -7.87
C ARG A 20 -0.95 -1.16 -8.66
N GLY A 21 0.23 -1.62 -9.07
CA GLY A 21 0.39 -2.86 -9.82
C GLY A 21 -0.09 -4.08 -9.04
N VAL A 22 0.39 -4.23 -7.80
CA VAL A 22 -0.02 -5.33 -6.91
C VAL A 22 -1.50 -5.23 -6.56
N GLY A 23 -1.95 -4.04 -6.15
CA GLY A 23 -3.34 -3.82 -5.72
C GLY A 23 -4.34 -4.06 -6.86
N LYS A 24 -4.12 -3.52 -8.06
CA LYS A 24 -5.01 -3.76 -9.21
C LYS A 24 -5.01 -5.22 -9.63
N THR A 25 -3.87 -5.89 -9.59
CA THR A 25 -3.80 -7.32 -9.95
C THR A 25 -4.56 -8.15 -8.91
N ALA A 26 -4.37 -7.90 -7.63
CA ALA A 26 -5.05 -8.60 -6.55
C ALA A 26 -6.58 -8.43 -6.61
N ILE A 27 -7.06 -7.21 -6.84
CA ILE A 27 -8.50 -6.92 -6.95
C ILE A 27 -9.09 -7.52 -8.24
N ASN A 28 -8.51 -7.20 -9.39
CA ASN A 28 -9.14 -7.48 -10.69
C ASN A 28 -8.92 -8.91 -11.17
N ASN A 29 -7.77 -9.53 -10.86
CA ASN A 29 -7.44 -10.87 -11.35
C ASN A 29 -7.72 -11.96 -10.32
N TYR A 30 -7.64 -11.64 -9.03
CA TYR A 30 -7.78 -12.62 -7.94
C TYR A 30 -8.99 -12.38 -7.03
N GLY A 31 -9.75 -11.30 -7.22
CA GLY A 31 -10.91 -10.98 -6.38
C GLY A 31 -10.56 -10.77 -4.90
N MET A 32 -9.30 -10.41 -4.61
CA MET A 32 -8.81 -10.23 -3.26
C MET A 32 -9.08 -8.81 -2.76
N GLN A 33 -9.36 -8.68 -1.47
CA GLN A 33 -9.39 -7.38 -0.81
C GLN A 33 -7.98 -6.91 -0.52
N VAL A 34 -7.69 -5.64 -0.83
CA VAL A 34 -6.38 -5.03 -0.61
C VAL A 34 -6.47 -4.00 0.50
N ILE A 35 -5.54 -4.05 1.43
CA ILE A 35 -5.50 -3.23 2.63
C ILE A 35 -4.15 -2.54 2.69
N GLY A 36 -4.13 -1.21 2.75
CA GLY A 36 -2.94 -0.42 3.06
C GLY A 36 -2.76 -0.32 4.57
N ILE A 37 -1.56 -0.57 5.07
CA ILE A 37 -1.23 -0.45 6.49
C ILE A 37 -0.36 0.79 6.68
N GLN A 38 -0.87 1.77 7.40
CA GLN A 38 -0.19 3.04 7.61
C GLN A 38 1.01 2.88 8.55
N ASN A 39 1.96 3.81 8.52
CA ASN A 39 3.05 3.87 9.50
C ASN A 39 3.88 2.57 9.64
N GLY A 40 4.00 1.80 8.55
CA GLY A 40 4.78 0.56 8.49
C GLY A 40 4.35 -0.48 9.55
N PHE A 41 5.32 -1.01 10.29
CA PHE A 41 5.05 -2.02 11.32
C PHE A 41 4.25 -1.48 12.51
N SER A 42 4.38 -0.19 12.83
CA SER A 42 3.60 0.41 13.91
C SER A 42 2.11 0.36 13.59
N GLY A 43 1.69 0.72 12.37
CA GLY A 43 0.28 0.61 12.02
C GLY A 43 -0.20 -0.84 11.88
N LEU A 44 0.69 -1.79 11.58
CA LEU A 44 0.32 -3.22 11.67
C LEU A 44 -0.02 -3.61 13.13
N LEU A 45 0.78 -3.16 14.10
CA LEU A 45 0.56 -3.42 15.53
C LEU A 45 -0.70 -2.73 16.06
N TYR A 46 -0.93 -1.47 15.67
CA TYR A 46 -2.09 -0.68 16.12
C TYR A 46 -3.34 -0.86 15.26
N LYS A 47 -3.30 -1.74 14.24
CA LYS A 47 -4.39 -1.95 13.27
C LYS A 47 -4.81 -0.66 12.56
N ASP A 48 -3.85 0.21 12.28
CA ASP A 48 -4.02 1.43 11.48
C ASP A 48 -4.01 1.04 10.00
N ILE A 49 -5.18 0.67 9.50
CA ILE A 49 -5.38 0.08 8.17
C ILE A 49 -6.43 0.85 7.36
N VAL A 50 -6.22 0.93 6.05
CA VAL A 50 -7.09 1.59 5.08
C VAL A 50 -7.42 0.61 3.97
N GLU A 51 -8.70 0.48 3.60
CA GLU A 51 -9.08 -0.36 2.47
C GLU A 51 -8.73 0.32 1.14
N LEU A 52 -8.01 -0.40 0.27
CA LEU A 52 -7.59 0.09 -1.03
C LEU A 52 -8.55 -0.45 -2.10
N SER A 53 -9.41 0.42 -2.62
CA SER A 53 -10.31 0.12 -3.75
C SER A 53 -9.65 0.40 -5.10
N ASP A 54 -10.17 -0.18 -6.19
CA ASP A 54 -9.66 0.07 -7.55
C ASP A 54 -9.66 1.58 -7.92
N GLN A 55 -10.67 2.33 -7.44
CA GLN A 55 -10.73 3.78 -7.60
C GLN A 55 -9.59 4.49 -6.83
N SER A 56 -9.34 4.08 -5.59
CA SER A 56 -8.26 4.65 -4.77
C SER A 56 -6.88 4.43 -5.41
N LEU A 57 -6.66 3.27 -6.04
CA LEU A 57 -5.42 2.89 -6.71
C LEU A 57 -5.23 3.57 -8.07
N SER A 58 -6.32 3.90 -8.76
CA SER A 58 -6.27 4.54 -10.08
C SER A 58 -5.73 5.98 -10.02
N GLY A 59 -5.98 6.70 -8.92
CA GLY A 59 -5.54 8.09 -8.73
C GLY A 59 -4.17 8.27 -8.09
N ILE A 60 -3.42 7.19 -7.80
CA ILE A 60 -2.14 7.25 -7.06
C ILE A 60 -0.94 7.65 -7.95
N LEU A 61 -1.03 7.51 -9.27
CA LEU A 61 0.10 7.81 -10.18
C LEU A 61 0.31 9.30 -10.46
N ASN A 62 -0.76 10.10 -10.46
CA ASN A 62 -0.69 11.53 -10.82
C ASN A 62 -0.37 12.44 -9.62
N VAL A 63 -0.18 11.86 -8.44
CA VAL A 63 0.18 12.61 -7.24
C VAL A 63 1.70 12.46 -7.04
N GLY A 64 2.44 13.56 -7.13
CA GLY A 64 3.87 13.58 -6.82
C GLY A 64 4.12 13.27 -5.35
N GLY A 65 5.14 12.46 -5.05
CA GLY A 65 5.35 11.88 -3.71
C GLY A 65 4.43 10.68 -3.46
N THR A 66 4.58 9.98 -2.33
CA THR A 66 3.62 8.94 -1.95
C THR A 66 2.37 9.64 -1.40
N LYS A 67 1.16 9.21 -1.78
CA LYS A 67 0.00 9.63 -0.98
C LYS A 67 0.26 9.21 0.47
N PRO A 68 -0.13 10.00 1.49
CA PRO A 68 -0.05 9.60 2.90
C PRO A 68 -1.11 8.53 3.23
N LEU A 69 -1.37 7.60 2.31
CA LEU A 69 -2.21 6.44 2.55
C LEU A 69 -1.45 5.32 3.27
N ILE A 70 -0.10 5.32 3.25
CA ILE A 70 0.67 4.15 3.73
C ILE A 70 2.06 4.47 4.35
N THR A 71 2.61 5.68 4.20
CA THR A 71 4.03 5.97 4.52
C THR A 71 4.23 7.08 5.56
N MET A 72 5.35 6.97 6.29
CA MET A 72 5.97 8.06 7.03
C MET A 72 7.52 8.02 6.85
N SER A 73 8.07 9.08 6.23
CA SER A 73 9.43 9.67 6.25
C SER A 73 10.75 8.88 5.97
N MET A 74 11.57 9.52 5.10
CA MET A 74 13.05 9.65 5.05
C MET A 74 14.00 8.44 5.32
N VAL A 75 13.72 7.23 4.82
CA VAL A 75 14.71 6.12 4.75
C VAL A 75 14.42 5.23 3.53
N PRO A 76 15.41 4.55 2.90
CA PRO A 76 15.19 3.72 1.70
C PRO A 76 14.17 2.60 1.98
N THR A 77 13.14 2.51 1.13
CA THR A 77 11.88 1.83 1.46
C THR A 77 11.86 0.35 1.07
N LEU A 78 11.39 -0.51 1.99
CA LEU A 78 11.01 -1.89 1.69
C LEU A 78 9.48 -1.98 1.56
N LEU A 79 8.99 -2.56 0.45
CA LEU A 79 7.58 -2.89 0.28
C LEU A 79 7.34 -4.31 0.80
N LEU A 80 6.49 -4.46 1.81
CA LEU A 80 6.11 -5.77 2.33
C LEU A 80 4.66 -6.06 1.97
N VAL A 81 4.43 -7.20 1.30
CA VAL A 81 3.11 -7.72 0.94
C VAL A 81 2.80 -8.91 1.84
N LEU A 82 1.77 -8.77 2.67
CA LEU A 82 1.31 -9.78 3.61
C LEU A 82 0.01 -10.40 3.09
N ILE A 83 -0.06 -11.72 3.00
CA ILE A 83 -1.32 -12.42 2.74
C ILE A 83 -1.96 -12.72 4.09
N LEU A 84 -3.08 -12.06 4.38
CA LEU A 84 -3.85 -12.25 5.61
C LEU A 84 -4.92 -13.34 5.38
N PRO A 85 -5.08 -14.30 6.31
CA PRO A 85 -6.09 -15.36 6.22
C PRO A 85 -7.52 -14.80 6.19
#